data_AF-A0A519VNC1-F1
#
_entry.id   AF-A0A519VNC1-F1
#
_cell.length_a   1.000
_cell.length_b   1.000
_cell.length_c   1.000
_cell.angle_alpha   90.00
_cell.angle_beta   90.00
_cell.angle_gamma   90.00
#
_symmetry.space_group_name_H-M   'P 1'
#
loop_
_entity.id
_entity.type
_entity.pdbx_description
1 polymer ?
#
loop_
_entity_poly.entity_id
_entity_poly.type
_entity_poly.pdbx_seq_one_letter_code
_entity_poly.pdbx_strand_id
1 'polypeptide(L)'
;MESNYDLLISKINAFTRKFYLNKLLRGSIYTLAFILGLYLLAFLLVYFLQPSVTAKTILFFTLLSLGIYVAAIWVIKPLIPLLKLSKGLTLERKL
;
A
#
# COMPACT_ATOMS: atom_id res chain seq x y z
N MET A 1 1.76 18.87 -36.83
CA MET A 1 3.14 18.47 -36.50
C MET A 1 3.18 18.31 -34.99
N GLU A 2 3.11 17.08 -34.48
CA GLU A 2 3.33 16.81 -33.06
C GLU A 2 4.74 17.32 -32.71
N SER A 3 4.84 18.24 -31.76
CA SER A 3 6.13 18.82 -31.43
C SER A 3 6.96 17.78 -30.68
N ASN A 4 8.29 17.76 -30.87
CA ASN A 4 9.17 16.88 -30.09
C ASN A 4 8.98 17.03 -28.56
N TYR A 5 8.41 18.17 -28.12
CA TYR A 5 7.98 18.41 -26.75
C TYR A 5 6.81 17.51 -26.33
N ASP A 6 5.81 17.30 -27.17
CA ASP A 6 4.64 16.43 -26.88
C ASP A 6 5.08 14.98 -26.66
N LEU A 7 6.05 14.52 -27.46
CA LEU A 7 6.67 13.20 -27.30
C LEU A 7 7.42 13.08 -25.96
N LEU A 8 8.11 14.14 -25.54
CA LEU A 8 8.85 14.19 -24.29
C LEU A 8 7.90 14.15 -23.08
N ILE A 9 6.84 14.96 -23.11
CA ILE A 9 5.78 15.01 -22.08
C ILE A 9 5.12 13.64 -21.94
N SER A 10 4.79 12.98 -23.06
CA SER A 10 4.21 11.64 -23.08
C SER A 10 5.09 10.59 -22.38
N LYS A 11 6.40 10.61 -22.63
CA LYS A 11 7.36 9.70 -21.98
C LYS A 11 7.47 9.95 -20.47
N ILE A 12 7.47 11.22 -20.02
CA ILE A 12 7.52 11.55 -18.59
C ILE A 12 6.25 11.09 -17.87
N ASN A 13 5.08 11.26 -18.48
CA ASN A 13 3.82 10.76 -17.92
C ASN A 13 3.84 9.23 -17.77
N ALA A 14 4.35 8.51 -18.78
CA ALA A 14 4.50 7.05 -18.71
C ALA A 14 5.48 6.61 -17.61
N PHE A 15 6.59 7.32 -17.44
CA PHE A 15 7.57 7.06 -16.38
C PHE A 15 6.98 7.30 -14.98
N THR A 16 6.28 8.41 -14.81
CA THR A 16 5.63 8.78 -13.54
C THR A 16 4.61 7.72 -13.12
N ARG A 17 3.77 7.27 -14.06
CA ARG A 17 2.79 6.20 -13.78
C ARG A 17 3.47 4.90 -13.34
N LYS A 18 4.52 4.47 -14.03
CA LYS A 18 5.29 3.28 -13.64
C LYS A 18 5.99 3.44 -12.29
N PHE A 19 6.51 4.62 -11.99
CA PHE A 19 7.16 4.91 -10.72
C PHE A 19 6.20 4.77 -9.53
N TYR A 20 5.01 5.36 -9.61
CA TYR A 20 4.02 5.26 -8.53
C TYR A 20 3.46 3.84 -8.38
N LEU A 21 3.26 3.10 -9.47
CA LEU A 21 2.89 1.68 -9.41
C LEU A 21 3.96 0.84 -8.71
N ASN A 22 5.23 1.07 -9.02
CA ASN A 22 6.33 0.36 -8.37
C ASN A 22 6.44 0.73 -6.87
N LYS A 23 6.15 1.99 -6.52
CA LYS A 23 6.12 2.45 -5.12
C LYS A 23 4.97 1.83 -4.34
N LEU A 24 3.79 1.69 -4.97
CA LEU A 24 2.64 0.98 -4.41
C LEU A 24 2.97 -0.50 -4.19
N LEU A 25 3.52 -1.17 -5.21
CA LEU A 25 3.88 -2.59 -5.14
C LEU A 25 4.90 -2.85 -4.03
N ARG A 26 5.96 -2.04 -3.94
CA ARG A 26 6.92 -2.11 -2.84
C ARG A 26 6.24 -1.94 -1.48
N GLY A 27 5.35 -0.94 -1.36
CA GLY A 27 4.52 -0.77 -0.16
C GLY A 27 3.72 -2.03 0.18
N SER A 28 2.94 -2.55 -0.76
CA SER A 28 2.17 -3.77 -0.52
C SER A 28 3.03 -4.94 -0.05
N ILE A 29 4.21 -5.13 -0.64
CA ILE A 29 5.13 -6.22 -0.28
C ILE A 29 5.61 -6.09 1.17
N TYR A 30 6.12 -4.94 1.63
CA TYR A 30 6.55 -4.91 3.02
C TYR A 30 5.40 -4.81 4.02
N THR A 31 4.22 -4.29 3.68
CA THR A 31 3.03 -4.41 4.56
C THR A 31 2.69 -5.89 4.76
N LEU A 32 2.66 -6.68 3.67
CA LEU A 32 2.43 -8.13 3.74
C LEU A 32 3.49 -8.83 4.57
N ALA A 33 4.78 -8.55 4.31
CA ALA A 33 5.88 -9.15 5.06
C ALA A 33 5.83 -8.79 6.56
N PHE A 34 5.49 -7.54 6.88
CA PHE A 34 5.38 -7.07 8.25
C PHE A 34 4.21 -7.72 9.00
N ILE A 35 3.03 -7.79 8.37
CA ILE A 35 1.86 -8.46 8.94
C ILE A 35 2.14 -9.95 9.15
N LEU A 36 2.74 -10.62 8.16
CA LEU A 36 3.15 -12.02 8.28
C LEU A 36 4.16 -12.23 9.41
N GLY A 37 5.17 -11.37 9.51
CA GLY A 37 6.17 -11.44 10.58
C GLY A 37 5.56 -11.28 11.97
N LEU A 38 4.66 -10.31 12.14
CA LEU A 38 3.93 -10.13 13.40
C LEU A 38 3.02 -11.31 13.72
N TYR A 39 2.34 -11.86 12.71
CA TYR A 39 1.50 -13.04 12.88
C TYR A 39 2.32 -14.26 13.34
N LEU A 40 3.50 -14.49 12.75
CA LEU A 40 4.39 -15.58 13.16
C LEU A 40 4.91 -15.38 14.59
N LEU A 41 5.28 -14.15 14.97
CA LEU A 41 5.67 -13.82 16.34
C LEU A 41 4.53 -14.08 17.33
N ALA A 42 3.31 -13.63 16.99
CA ALA A 42 2.12 -13.90 17.78
C ALA A 42 1.85 -15.41 17.93
N PHE A 43 2.01 -16.17 16.83
CA PHE A 43 1.85 -17.61 16.83
C PHE A 43 2.86 -18.30 17.76
N LEU A 44 4.14 -17.92 17.70
CA LEU A 44 5.18 -18.44 18.58
C LEU A 44 4.89 -18.10 20.05
N LEU A 45 4.51 -16.85 20.35
CA LEU A 45 4.12 -16.45 21.70
C LEU A 45 2.96 -17.31 22.22
N VAL A 46 1.92 -17.51 21.42
CA VAL A 46 0.77 -18.34 21.82
C VAL A 46 1.17 -19.79 22.03
N TYR A 47 2.07 -20.32 21.19
CA TYR A 47 2.57 -21.68 21.30
C TYR A 47 3.38 -21.91 22.59
N PHE A 48 4.32 -21.02 22.91
CA PHE A 48 5.20 -21.18 24.07
C PHE A 48 4.58 -20.75 25.39
N LEU A 49 3.90 -19.59 25.44
CA LEU A 49 3.37 -19.06 26.71
C LEU A 49 2.03 -19.68 27.12
N GLN A 50 1.36 -20.40 26.22
CA GLN A 50 -0.01 -20.90 26.41
C GLN A 50 -0.92 -19.87 27.12
N PRO A 51 -1.03 -18.65 26.57
CA PRO A 51 -1.67 -17.54 27.27
C PRO A 51 -3.15 -17.81 27.53
N SER A 52 -3.69 -17.16 28.57
CA SER A 52 -5.12 -17.20 28.88
C SER A 52 -5.97 -16.63 27.74
N VAL A 53 -7.27 -16.95 27.73
CA VAL A 53 -8.22 -16.52 26.69
C VAL A 53 -8.20 -15.00 26.51
N THR A 54 -8.15 -14.23 27.61
CA THR A 54 -8.08 -12.78 27.59
C THR A 54 -6.84 -12.27 26.85
N ALA A 55 -5.68 -12.86 27.12
CA ALA A 55 -4.43 -12.46 26.48
C ALA A 55 -4.45 -12.77 24.97
N LYS A 56 -5.03 -13.91 24.55
CA LYS A 56 -5.21 -14.22 23.12
C LYS A 56 -6.09 -13.18 22.40
N THR A 57 -7.18 -12.76 23.04
CA THR A 57 -8.08 -11.74 22.49
C THR A 57 -7.37 -10.40 22.33
N ILE A 58 -6.64 -9.95 23.36
CA ILE A 58 -5.86 -8.70 23.29
C ILE A 58 -4.85 -8.78 22.14
N LEU A 59 -4.09 -9.87 22.04
CA LEU A 59 -3.07 -10.07 21.01
C LEU A 59 -3.68 -10.00 19.59
N PHE A 60 -4.86 -10.60 19.40
CA PHE A 60 -5.60 -10.53 18.13
C PHE A 60 -6.01 -9.09 17.77
N PHE A 61 -6.61 -8.35 18.71
CA PHE A 61 -7.02 -6.97 18.45
C PHE A 61 -5.84 -6.03 18.25
N THR A 62 -4.72 -6.23 18.95
CA THR A 62 -3.48 -5.50 18.72
C THR A 62 -2.94 -5.77 17.31
N LEU A 63 -2.91 -7.03 16.88
CA LEU A 63 -2.48 -7.40 15.53
C LEU A 63 -3.37 -6.77 14.45
N LEU A 64 -4.69 -6.83 14.64
CA LEU A 64 -5.68 -6.28 13.72
C LEU A 64 -5.57 -4.76 13.59
N SER A 65 -5.52 -4.05 14.72
CA SER A 65 -5.42 -2.59 14.74
C SER A 65 -4.10 -2.09 14.13
N LEU A 66 -2.98 -2.76 14.45
CA LEU A 66 -1.68 -2.42 13.88
C LEU A 66 -1.63 -2.72 12.37
N GLY A 67 -2.22 -3.83 11.92
CA GLY A 67 -2.33 -4.17 10.50
C GLY A 67 -3.10 -3.11 9.71
N ILE A 68 -4.25 -2.65 10.25
CA ILE A 68 -5.04 -1.58 9.64
C ILE A 68 -4.25 -0.27 9.62
N TYR A 69 -3.56 0.07 10.70
CA TYR A 69 -2.76 1.30 10.79
C TYR A 69 -1.62 1.34 9.76
N VAL A 70 -0.85 0.25 9.65
CA VAL A 70 0.24 0.13 8.67
C VAL A 70 -0.32 0.13 7.24
N ALA A 71 -1.39 -0.62 6.99
CA ALA A 71 -2.05 -0.63 5.70
C ALA A 71 -2.55 0.77 5.31
N ALA A 72 -3.17 1.51 6.23
CA ALA A 72 -3.64 2.87 5.98
C ALA A 72 -2.48 3.81 5.60
N ILE A 73 -1.38 3.83 6.37
CA ILE A 73 -0.24 4.73 6.09
C ILE A 73 0.41 4.39 4.74
N TRP A 74 0.61 3.12 4.44
CA TRP A 74 1.35 2.70 3.25
C TRP A 74 0.51 2.59 1.99
N VAL A 75 -0.79 2.40 2.09
CA VAL A 75 -1.69 2.39 0.93
C VAL A 75 -2.16 3.80 0.59
N ILE A 76 -2.49 4.66 1.57
CA ILE A 76 -3.03 6.01 1.28
C ILE A 76 -1.98 6.91 0.61
N LYS A 77 -0.72 6.86 1.05
CA LYS A 77 0.37 7.72 0.52
C LYS A 77 0.61 7.55 -1.01
N PRO A 78 0.71 6.34 -1.57
CA PRO A 78 0.81 6.13 -3.02
C PRO A 78 -0.54 6.19 -3.76
N LEU A 79 -1.68 5.96 -3.08
CA LEU A 79 -2.99 5.94 -3.73
C LEU A 79 -3.50 7.35 -4.10
N ILE A 80 -3.22 8.38 -3.28
CA ILE A 80 -3.61 9.79 -3.56
C ILE A 80 -3.08 10.30 -4.91
N PRO A 81 -1.79 10.20 -5.25
CA PRO A 81 -1.28 10.64 -6.54
C PRO A 81 -1.83 9.82 -7.71
N LEU A 82 -2.08 8.51 -7.52
CA LEU A 82 -2.68 7.65 -8.54
C LEU A 82 -4.14 8.04 -8.84
N LEU A 83 -4.93 8.38 -7.80
CA LEU A 83 -6.30 8.88 -7.94
C LEU A 83 -6.36 10.29 -8.54
N LYS A 84 -5.39 11.17 -8.23
CA LYS A 84 -5.26 12.50 -8.87
C LYS A 84 -4.94 12.36 -10.37
N LEU A 85 -4.04 11.45 -10.73
CA LEU A 85 -3.77 11.10 -12.14
C LEU A 85 -5.00 10.50 -12.85
N SER A 86 -5.75 9.63 -12.18
CA SER A 86 -6.99 9.08 -12.74
C SER A 86 -8.07 10.14 -12.95
N LYS A 87 -8.20 11.13 -12.06
CA LYS A 87 -9.15 12.25 -12.23
C LYS A 87 -8.75 13.21 -13.35
N GLY A 88 -7.46 13.41 -13.59
CA GLY A 88 -6.97 14.18 -14.75
C GLY A 88 -7.36 13.53 -16.08
N LEU A 89 -7.32 12.20 -16.17
CA LEU A 89 -7.72 11.45 -17.37
C LEU A 89 -9.23 11.38 -17.60
N THR A 90 -10.05 11.48 -16.54
CA THR A 90 -11.52 11.46 -16.69
C THR A 90 -12.07 12.75 -17.32
N LEU A 91 -11.36 13.88 -17.17
CA LEU A 91 -11.78 15.15 -17.77
C LEU A 91 -11.48 15.22 -19.27
N GLU A 92 -10.34 14.70 -19.73
CA GLU A 92 -10.02 14.66 -21.17
C GLU A 92 -10.81 13.62 -21.96
N ARG A 93 -11.35 12.57 -21.32
CA ARG A 93 -12.16 11.56 -22.01
C ARG A 93 -13.61 11.98 -22.24
N LYS A 94 -14.00 13.20 -21.84
CA LYS A 94 -15.39 13.70 -21.88
C LYS A 94 -15.56 15.01 -22.66
N LEU A 95 -14.53 15.51 -23.33
CA LEU A 95 -14.57 16.63 -24.27
C LEU A 95 -14.07 16.14 -25.63
#